data_AF-A0A2P2MP07-F1
#
_entry.id   AF-A0A2P2MP07-F1
#
_cell.length_a   1.000
_cell.length_b   1.000
_cell.length_c   1.000
_cell.angle_alpha   90.00
_cell.angle_beta   90.00
_cell.angle_gamma   90.00
#
_symmetry.space_group_name_H-M   'P 1'
#
loop_
_entity.id
_entity.type
_entity.pdbx_description
1 polymer ?
#
loop_
_entity_poly.entity_id
_entity_poly.type
_entity_poly.pdbx_seq_one_letter_code
_entity_poly.pdbx_strand_id
1 'polypeptide(L)'
;MHNVAWLAPSQPVFTFTHPNHSLKNSNQRYKKLHFEIPPDTGSTLVHGFAGYFDAVLYKDVHLGIEPSMATPNMFSWFAIFFPLRAPVCMGPGSQLEVHFWRCCSSSKVWYEWCVTSPCQSAIHNSNGRSYWVGL
;
A
#
# COMPACT_ATOMS: atom_id res chain seq x y z
N MET A 1 -2.42 14.39 0.25
CA MET A 1 -1.67 14.60 -1.01
C MET A 1 -2.43 15.63 -1.84
N HIS A 2 -1.76 16.66 -2.35
CA HIS A 2 -2.45 17.79 -3.01
C HIS A 2 -2.01 17.98 -4.47
N ASN A 3 -0.72 17.82 -4.78
CA ASN A 3 -0.19 17.88 -6.14
C ASN A 3 0.50 16.55 -6.46
N VAL A 4 -0.26 15.62 -7.03
CA VAL A 4 0.20 14.25 -7.36
C VAL A 4 -0.42 13.79 -8.67
N ALA A 5 0.31 12.96 -9.42
CA ALA A 5 -0.22 12.23 -10.56
C ALA A 5 -0.57 10.79 -10.15
N TRP A 6 -1.82 10.38 -10.36
CA TRP A 6 -2.27 9.01 -10.13
C TRP A 6 -1.94 8.17 -11.36
N LEU A 7 -0.96 7.26 -11.22
CA LEU A 7 -0.43 6.51 -12.37
C LEU A 7 -1.15 5.17 -12.62
N ALA A 8 -1.85 4.62 -11.62
CA ALA A 8 -2.61 3.39 -11.72
C ALA A 8 -3.73 3.37 -10.66
N PRO A 9 -4.82 2.59 -10.87
CA PRO A 9 -5.86 2.37 -9.86
C PRO A 9 -5.30 1.72 -8.59
N SER A 10 -6.00 1.94 -7.46
CA SER A 10 -5.67 1.28 -6.20
C SER A 10 -5.89 -0.25 -6.30
N GLN A 11 -5.16 -1.03 -5.50
CA GLN A 11 -5.34 -2.48 -5.41
C GLN A 11 -5.37 -2.93 -3.94
N PRO A 12 -6.18 -3.95 -3.58
CA PRO A 12 -6.20 -4.49 -2.22
C PRO A 12 -4.85 -5.10 -1.81
N VAL A 13 -4.35 -4.71 -0.63
CA VAL A 13 -3.05 -5.16 -0.11
C VAL A 13 -3.22 -6.20 0.99
N PHE A 14 -3.75 -5.79 2.15
CA PHE A 14 -3.94 -6.65 3.32
C PHE A 14 -5.37 -6.54 3.86
N THR A 15 -5.98 -7.69 4.17
CA THR A 15 -7.33 -7.77 4.75
C THR A 15 -7.28 -8.45 6.11
N PHE A 16 -8.09 -7.94 7.03
CA PHE A 16 -8.32 -8.48 8.37
C PHE A 16 -9.81 -8.67 8.58
N THR A 17 -10.19 -9.78 9.20
CA THR A 17 -11.59 -10.13 9.48
C THR A 17 -11.74 -10.43 10.95
N HIS A 18 -12.83 -9.94 11.54
CA HIS A 18 -13.13 -10.04 12.95
C HIS A 18 -14.55 -10.59 13.17
N PRO A 19 -14.75 -11.59 14.04
CA PRO A 19 -13.72 -12.35 14.76
C PRO A 19 -12.86 -13.24 13.84
N ASN A 20 -11.58 -13.38 14.18
CA ASN A 20 -10.69 -14.30 13.48
C ASN A 20 -10.75 -15.69 14.15
N HIS A 21 -11.34 -16.65 13.46
CA HIS A 21 -11.50 -18.03 13.96
C HIS A 21 -10.32 -18.96 13.64
N SER A 22 -9.24 -18.44 13.04
CA SER A 22 -8.06 -19.25 12.72
C SER A 22 -7.33 -19.72 13.99
N LEU A 23 -6.93 -20.99 14.02
CA LEU A 23 -6.08 -21.55 15.09
C LEU A 23 -4.61 -21.11 14.94
N LYS A 24 -4.19 -20.70 13.74
CA LYS A 24 -2.86 -20.15 13.46
C LYS A 24 -2.97 -18.63 13.31
N ASN A 25 -3.13 -17.95 14.44
CA ASN A 25 -3.28 -16.51 14.50
C ASN A 25 -1.94 -15.81 14.23
N SER A 26 -1.72 -15.43 12.98
CA SER A 26 -0.67 -14.49 12.60
C SER A 26 -1.29 -13.31 11.88
N ASN A 27 -0.89 -12.10 12.28
CA ASN A 27 -1.20 -10.87 11.56
C ASN A 27 -0.07 -10.48 10.59
N GLN A 28 0.95 -11.32 10.41
CA GLN A 28 1.96 -11.12 9.38
C GLN A 28 1.33 -11.32 8.00
N ARG A 29 1.72 -10.48 7.04
CA ARG A 29 1.19 -10.55 5.67
C ARG A 29 2.31 -10.26 4.68
N TYR A 30 2.18 -10.83 3.50
CA TYR A 30 2.98 -10.53 2.33
C TYR A 30 2.06 -10.43 1.12
N LYS A 31 2.29 -9.44 0.26
CA LYS A 31 1.59 -9.30 -0.99
C LYS A 31 2.54 -8.80 -2.07
N LYS A 32 2.46 -9.44 -3.23
CA LYS A 32 3.02 -8.96 -4.49
C LYS A 32 1.89 -8.33 -5.31
N LEU A 33 2.14 -7.15 -5.85
CA LEU A 33 1.19 -6.38 -6.65
C LEU A 33 1.84 -6.00 -7.99
N HIS A 34 1.01 -5.88 -9.01
CA HIS A 34 1.40 -5.46 -10.34
C HIS A 34 0.56 -4.27 -10.75
N PHE A 35 1.18 -3.13 -10.98
CA PHE A 35 0.50 -1.93 -11.48
C PHE A 35 0.87 -1.70 -12.94
N GLU A 36 -0.12 -1.70 -13.81
CA GLU A 36 0.05 -1.35 -15.21
C GLU A 36 -0.06 0.16 -15.38
N ILE A 37 0.95 0.75 -16.01
CA ILE A 37 0.94 2.17 -16.37
C ILE A 37 0.24 2.32 -17.72
N PRO A 38 -0.86 3.10 -17.81
CA PRO A 38 -1.59 3.26 -19.06
C PRO A 38 -0.69 3.71 -20.23
N PRO A 39 -0.85 3.15 -21.44
CA PRO A 39 0.00 3.48 -22.60
C PRO A 39 -0.02 4.96 -23.02
N ASP A 40 -1.07 5.69 -22.65
CA ASP A 40 -1.25 7.12 -22.91
C ASP A 40 -0.61 8.04 -21.86
N THR A 41 -0.08 7.48 -20.76
CA THR A 41 0.57 8.25 -19.67
C THR A 41 1.91 8.86 -20.07
N GLY A 42 2.54 8.37 -21.14
CA GLY A 42 3.90 8.76 -21.50
C GLY A 42 4.96 8.20 -20.54
N SER A 43 6.20 8.71 -20.64
CA SER A 43 7.26 8.37 -19.68
C SER A 43 7.02 9.06 -18.35
N THR A 44 7.10 8.32 -17.23
CA THR A 44 6.77 8.83 -15.90
C THR A 44 7.77 8.39 -14.84
N LEU A 45 7.75 9.08 -13.69
CA LEU A 45 8.55 8.76 -12.51
C LEU A 45 7.63 8.35 -11.36
N VAL A 46 7.82 7.14 -10.86
CA VAL A 46 7.14 6.63 -9.67
C VAL A 46 7.93 7.01 -8.43
N HIS A 47 7.33 7.84 -7.58
CA HIS A 47 7.97 8.36 -6.36
C HIS A 47 7.61 7.56 -5.10
N GLY A 48 6.56 6.74 -5.16
CA GLY A 48 6.03 6.01 -4.02
C GLY A 48 4.60 5.55 -4.24
N PHE A 49 3.97 5.09 -3.16
CA PHE A 49 2.63 4.51 -3.18
C PHE A 49 1.72 5.25 -2.21
N ALA A 50 0.52 5.61 -2.66
CA ALA A 50 -0.54 6.03 -1.76
C ALA A 50 -1.22 4.80 -1.15
N GLY A 51 -1.37 4.82 0.16
CA GLY A 51 -2.15 3.84 0.90
C GLY A 51 -3.51 4.41 1.30
N TYR A 52 -4.53 3.60 1.09
CA TYR A 52 -5.90 3.84 1.51
C TYR A 52 -6.37 2.68 2.38
N PHE A 53 -7.54 2.80 2.96
CA PHE A 53 -8.23 1.69 3.58
C PHE A 53 -9.73 1.77 3.31
N ASP A 54 -10.37 0.61 3.45
CA ASP A 54 -11.80 0.44 3.50
C ASP A 54 -12.12 -0.54 4.63
N ALA A 55 -13.19 -0.28 5.38
CA ALA A 55 -13.64 -1.12 6.48
C ALA A 55 -15.17 -1.26 6.45
N VAL A 56 -15.64 -2.50 6.41
CA VAL A 56 -17.04 -2.82 6.65
C VAL A 56 -17.26 -2.87 8.17
N LEU A 57 -18.09 -1.96 8.68
CA LEU A 57 -18.40 -1.87 10.11
C LEU A 57 -19.46 -2.90 10.49
N TYR A 58 -20.55 -2.95 9.71
CA TYR A 58 -21.61 -3.95 9.87
C TYR A 58 -22.48 -4.00 8.62
N LYS A 59 -22.61 -5.18 8.00
CA LYS A 59 -23.41 -5.38 6.78
C LYS A 59 -23.03 -4.38 5.67
N ASP A 60 -23.94 -3.48 5.32
CA ASP A 60 -23.82 -2.45 4.28
C ASP A 60 -23.22 -1.13 4.79
N VAL A 61 -22.94 -1.02 6.10
CA VAL A 61 -22.28 0.15 6.68
C VAL A 61 -20.77 0.03 6.50
N HIS A 62 -20.18 0.91 5.69
CA HIS A 62 -18.73 0.97 5.45
C HIS A 62 -18.12 2.34 5.77
N LEU A 63 -16.80 2.34 5.95
CA LEU A 63 -15.97 3.50 6.23
C LEU A 63 -14.65 3.37 5.49
N GLY A 64 -14.32 4.31 4.61
CA GLY A 64 -13.11 4.20 3.78
C GLY A 64 -12.65 5.51 3.16
N ILE A 65 -11.35 5.59 2.90
CA ILE A 65 -10.70 6.70 2.17
C ILE A 65 -10.26 6.31 0.76
N GLU A 66 -10.56 5.08 0.32
CA GLU A 66 -10.24 4.63 -1.04
C GLU A 66 -11.04 5.49 -2.05
N PRO A 67 -10.40 6.11 -3.07
CA PRO A 67 -11.05 7.11 -3.91
C PRO A 67 -12.37 6.71 -4.57
N SER A 68 -12.57 5.44 -4.93
CA SER A 68 -13.78 4.93 -5.56
C SER A 68 -14.90 4.58 -4.57
N MET A 69 -14.56 4.37 -3.29
CA MET A 69 -15.50 3.98 -2.23
C MET A 69 -15.52 4.95 -1.04
N ALA A 70 -14.93 6.13 -1.20
CA ALA A 70 -14.70 7.07 -0.12
C ALA A 70 -16.01 7.49 0.57
N THR A 71 -16.02 7.42 1.89
CA THR A 71 -17.15 7.90 2.69
C THR A 71 -17.27 9.42 2.56
N PRO A 72 -18.42 9.96 2.11
CA PRO A 72 -18.60 11.41 1.98
C PRO A 72 -18.37 12.15 3.30
N ASN A 73 -17.73 13.32 3.23
CA ASN A 73 -17.45 14.19 4.39
C ASN A 73 -16.59 13.58 5.50
N MET A 74 -15.81 12.54 5.19
CA MET A 74 -14.86 11.95 6.14
C MET A 74 -13.49 12.62 6.04
N PHE A 75 -13.22 13.57 6.93
CA PHE A 75 -11.95 14.34 6.99
C PHE A 75 -10.97 13.86 8.08
N SER A 76 -11.34 12.81 8.81
CA SER A 76 -10.56 12.26 9.93
C SER A 76 -9.33 11.46 9.51
N TRP A 77 -9.26 11.01 8.25
CA TRP A 77 -8.13 10.27 7.73
C TRP A 77 -7.66 10.84 6.39
N PHE A 78 -6.36 11.05 6.29
CA PHE A 78 -5.69 11.31 5.04
C PHE A 78 -5.00 10.04 4.54
N ALA A 79 -4.86 9.91 3.23
CA ALA A 79 -4.09 8.83 2.62
C ALA A 79 -2.64 8.84 3.11
N ILE A 80 -2.11 7.66 3.43
CA ILE A 80 -0.71 7.46 3.80
C ILE A 80 0.15 7.43 2.54
N PHE A 81 1.42 7.81 2.66
CA PHE A 81 2.38 7.74 1.56
C PHE A 81 3.57 6.85 1.94
N PHE A 82 3.85 5.84 1.10
CA PHE A 82 5.01 4.96 1.20
C PHE A 82 6.06 5.39 0.16
N PRO A 83 7.09 6.15 0.57
CA PRO A 83 8.04 6.72 -0.38
C PRO A 83 9.01 5.65 -0.94
N LEU A 84 9.49 5.88 -2.16
CA LEU A 84 10.68 5.24 -2.68
C LEU A 84 11.88 6.15 -2.47
N ARG A 85 13.02 5.59 -2.06
CA ARG A 85 14.25 6.37 -1.84
C ARG A 85 14.77 7.01 -3.13
N ALA A 86 14.64 6.29 -4.25
CA ALA A 86 14.98 6.77 -5.58
C ALA A 86 13.74 6.60 -6.47
N PRO A 87 13.34 7.62 -7.25
CA PRO A 87 12.24 7.48 -8.20
C PRO A 87 12.53 6.39 -9.23
N VAL A 88 11.48 5.68 -9.66
CA VAL A 88 11.58 4.64 -10.70
C VAL A 88 11.03 5.19 -12.01
N CYS A 89 11.85 5.18 -13.07
CA CYS A 89 11.42 5.57 -14.41
C CYS A 89 10.61 4.45 -15.06
N MET A 90 9.44 4.80 -15.58
CA MET A 90 8.52 3.88 -16.25
C MET A 90 8.25 4.39 -17.66
N GLY A 91 8.25 3.46 -18.61
CA GLY A 91 7.77 3.72 -19.97
C GLY A 91 6.26 3.55 -20.09
N PRO A 92 5.64 4.03 -21.18
CA PRO A 92 4.22 3.79 -21.44
C PRO A 92 3.93 2.28 -21.58
N GLY A 93 2.82 1.81 -21.00
CA GLY A 93 2.41 0.40 -21.08
C GLY A 93 3.28 -0.56 -20.26
N SER A 94 4.21 -0.04 -19.46
CA SER A 94 5.07 -0.87 -18.61
C SER A 94 4.37 -1.29 -17.32
N GLN A 95 4.86 -2.39 -16.73
CA GLN A 95 4.33 -2.94 -15.50
C GLN A 95 5.30 -2.74 -14.34
N LEU A 96 4.81 -2.17 -13.25
CA LEU A 96 5.51 -2.01 -11.98
C LEU A 96 5.20 -3.21 -11.09
N GLU A 97 6.22 -3.96 -10.65
CA GLU A 97 6.06 -5.00 -9.63
C GLU A 97 6.53 -4.47 -8.28
N VAL A 98 5.65 -4.55 -7.28
CA VAL A 98 5.93 -4.12 -5.92
C VAL A 98 5.57 -5.20 -4.91
N HIS A 99 6.36 -5.29 -3.87
CA HIS A 99 6.20 -6.19 -2.76
C HIS A 99 5.95 -5.39 -1.49
N PHE A 100 4.96 -5.82 -0.70
CA PHE A 100 4.65 -5.27 0.61
C PHE A 100 4.63 -6.38 1.64
N TRP A 101 5.20 -6.11 2.81
CA TRP A 101 5.13 -6.97 3.98
C TRP A 101 4.53 -6.19 5.15
N ARG A 102 3.66 -6.86 5.91
CA ARG A 102 3.32 -6.47 7.29
C ARG A 102 4.04 -7.44 8.20
N CYS A 103 5.02 -6.93 8.93
CA CYS A 103 5.85 -7.71 9.81
C CYS A 103 5.43 -7.49 11.27
N CYS A 104 5.68 -8.49 12.12
CA CYS A 104 5.30 -8.44 13.53
C CYS A 104 6.41 -9.06 14.40
N SER A 105 6.55 -8.50 15.59
CA SER A 105 7.32 -9.05 16.70
C SER A 105 6.44 -9.06 17.95
N SER A 106 7.00 -9.46 19.09
CA SER A 106 6.30 -9.42 20.38
C SER A 106 5.98 -8.01 20.89
N SER A 107 6.66 -6.96 20.38
CA SER A 107 6.51 -5.59 20.88
C SER A 107 6.24 -4.54 19.81
N LYS A 108 6.31 -4.92 18.52
CA LYS A 108 6.27 -3.98 17.39
C LYS A 108 5.62 -4.59 16.17
N VAL A 109 4.93 -3.75 15.40
CA VAL A 109 4.46 -4.02 14.03
C VAL A 109 5.08 -3.00 13.09
N TRP A 110 5.49 -3.43 11.90
CA TRP A 110 6.03 -2.52 10.88
C TRP A 110 5.69 -3.00 9.47
N TYR A 111 5.98 -2.15 8.49
CA TYR A 111 5.85 -2.46 7.08
C TYR A 111 7.20 -2.40 6.39
N GLU A 112 7.39 -3.31 5.45
CA GLU A 112 8.51 -3.30 4.50
C GLU A 112 7.95 -3.27 3.09
N TRP A 113 8.66 -2.61 2.16
CA TRP A 113 8.26 -2.60 0.76
C TRP A 113 9.45 -2.46 -0.18
N CYS A 114 9.33 -3.00 -1.38
CA CYS A 114 10.28 -2.79 -2.47
C CYS A 114 9.63 -2.95 -3.84
N VAL A 115 10.19 -2.26 -4.82
CA VAL A 115 9.97 -2.50 -6.25
C VAL A 115 10.99 -3.51 -6.75
N THR A 116 10.55 -4.47 -7.57
CA THR A 116 11.38 -5.51 -8.21
C THR A 116 11.42 -5.38 -9.74
N SER A 117 10.40 -4.79 -10.35
CA SER A 117 10.32 -4.49 -11.79
C SER A 117 9.79 -3.07 -12.00
N PRO A 118 10.32 -2.28 -12.95
CA PRO A 118 11.35 -2.64 -13.94
C PRO A 118 12.79 -2.57 -13.42
N CYS A 119 13.01 -1.94 -12.26
CA CYS A 119 14.32 -1.86 -11.63
C CYS A 119 14.19 -2.23 -10.16
N GLN A 120 15.07 -3.11 -9.67
CA GLN A 120 15.04 -3.54 -8.29
C GLN A 120 15.51 -2.44 -7.35
N SER A 121 14.70 -2.15 -6.34
CA SER A 121 15.04 -1.27 -5.22
C SER A 121 15.48 -2.07 -4.00
N ALA A 122 16.15 -1.41 -3.05
CA ALA A 122 16.37 -1.98 -1.73
C ALA A 122 15.03 -2.18 -0.99
N ILE A 123 15.00 -3.13 -0.06
CA ILE A 123 13.88 -3.25 0.88
C ILE A 123 13.86 -2.02 1.79
N HIS A 124 12.75 -1.30 1.78
CA HIS A 124 12.52 -0.14 2.63
C HIS A 124 12.12 -0.61 4.03
N ASN A 125 12.63 0.09 5.05
CA ASN A 125 12.31 -0.14 6.46
C ASN A 125 12.54 -1.60 6.95
N SER A 126 13.57 -2.28 6.43
CA SER A 126 13.93 -3.63 6.87
C SER A 126 14.05 -3.73 8.40
N ASN A 127 13.43 -4.77 8.97
CA ASN A 127 13.33 -5.02 10.42
C ASN A 127 12.72 -3.86 11.22
N GLY A 128 11.96 -2.97 10.58
CA GLY A 128 11.36 -1.81 11.23
C GLY A 128 12.40 -0.81 11.72
N ARG A 129 13.60 -0.77 11.12
CA ARG A 129 14.72 0.05 11.60
C ARG A 129 14.47 1.56 11.57
N SER A 130 13.54 2.01 10.71
CA SER A 130 13.24 3.44 10.51
C SER A 130 11.87 3.81 11.05
N TYR A 131 10.90 2.90 11.03
CA TYR A 131 9.55 3.13 11.53
C TYR A 131 8.89 1.84 12.03
N TRP A 132 8.17 1.94 13.14
CA TRP A 132 7.36 0.88 13.71
C TRP A 132 6.22 1.46 14.54
N VAL A 133 5.20 0.64 14.79
CA VAL A 133 4.09 0.90 15.71
C VAL A 133 4.27 0.00 16.92
N GLY A 134 4.29 0.58 18.13
CA GLY A 134 4.34 -0.18 19.38
C GLY A 134 3.04 -0.94 19.63
N LEU A 135 3.15 -2.15 20.19
CA LEU A 135 2.01 -2.96 20.62
C LEU A 135 1.51 -2.55 22.01
#